data_AF-A0A8T2CPS0-F1
#
_entry.id   AF-A0A8T2CPS0-F1
#
_cell.length_a   1.000
_cell.length_b   1.000
_cell.length_c   1.000
_cell.angle_alpha   90.00
_cell.angle_beta   90.00
_cell.angle_gamma   90.00
#
_symmetry.space_group_name_H-M   'P 1'
#
loop_
_entity.id
_entity.type
_entity.pdbx_description
1 polymer ?
#
loop_
_entity_poly.entity_id
_entity_poly.type
_entity_poly.pdbx_seq_one_letter_code
_entity_poly.pdbx_strand_id
1 'polypeptide(L)'
;MRPRIRDASEKLRPNRASFDDEGKFHRKHLPPLRTMFGRWRKWTVLVAAIWIQASTGTNFDFSAYSSHLKSVLGISQVRLNYLAVASDLGKAFGWSSGIALGYFPLSVVLFAAAAMGFVGYGVQWLVITNIITLPYSLVFLCCLLAGLSICWFNTACFILCIRHFPNNRALALSLTVSFNGISAALYSLAFNAINPSSSNLYLLLNSLVPLVVSFAALYPVLTKPTVDPTPDYESRRHDSHVFTILNVLAIMTSFHLLLSSSSTSSARLNFLGAIVLLVFPLCAPLLVYARDYFLPVINHRFNHESSGYVMLNIDELKSQKASVSSKIGYEQLGTAKEGNIVRLSDEHSFQLLISRLEFWLYYTAYFCGGTIGLVYSNNLGQIAQSLGQNSTTLVTIYSSFSFFGRLLSAAPDFMHKRFRLTRTGWFAIALLPTPIAFFLLAVSSSQQTALQTATALIGLSSGFIFAAAVSITSDLFGPNSVGVNHNILITNIPIGSLLYGYIAASIYESNASPEITPIVSDSIVCIGRDCYFKTFVFWGFLSILGVVSSLLLYIRTKPVYHRLEQDQVSLTSSYKDLDPL
;
A
#
# COMPACT_ATOMS: atom_id res chain seq x y z
N MET A 1 69.15 -2.86 -5.61
CA MET A 1 67.96 -3.14 -6.44
C MET A 1 66.72 -2.60 -5.72
N ARG A 2 66.22 -1.44 -6.14
CA ARG A 2 64.98 -0.82 -5.65
C ARG A 2 63.91 -0.91 -6.76
N PRO A 3 62.64 -1.18 -6.44
CA PRO A 3 61.60 -1.31 -7.46
C PRO A 3 61.14 0.07 -7.96
N ARG A 4 60.94 0.16 -9.28
CA ARG A 4 60.43 1.31 -10.02
C ARG A 4 58.95 1.54 -9.69
N ILE A 5 58.65 2.73 -9.18
CA ILE A 5 57.31 3.31 -9.07
C ILE A 5 56.78 3.51 -10.50
N ARG A 6 55.64 2.90 -10.85
CA ARG A 6 54.88 3.23 -12.06
C ARG A 6 53.89 4.33 -11.70
N ASP A 7 53.99 5.45 -12.40
CA ASP A 7 53.10 6.60 -12.27
C ASP A 7 51.63 6.22 -12.42
N ALA A 8 50.86 6.61 -11.41
CA ALA A 8 49.41 6.46 -11.32
C ALA A 8 48.70 7.71 -11.88
N SER A 9 49.05 8.16 -13.09
CA SER A 9 48.46 9.39 -13.69
C SER A 9 47.54 9.15 -14.90
N GLU A 10 47.24 7.91 -15.27
CA GLU A 10 46.44 7.63 -16.50
C GLU A 10 45.01 7.13 -16.25
N LYS A 11 44.54 7.09 -14.99
CA LYS A 11 43.19 6.60 -14.64
C LYS A 11 42.16 7.67 -14.23
N LEU A 12 42.48 8.95 -14.38
CA LEU A 12 41.57 10.06 -14.11
C LEU A 12 41.48 10.96 -15.34
N ARG A 13 40.70 10.55 -16.34
CA ARG A 13 40.08 11.50 -17.26
C ARG A 13 38.56 11.42 -17.10
N PRO A 14 37.87 12.54 -16.84
CA PRO A 14 36.42 12.58 -16.93
C PRO A 14 36.02 12.40 -18.41
N ASN A 15 35.00 11.59 -18.67
CA ASN A 15 34.38 11.45 -19.98
C ASN A 15 33.76 12.80 -20.39
N ARG A 16 34.57 13.69 -21.00
CA ARG A 16 34.04 14.80 -21.81
C ARG A 16 33.49 14.20 -23.09
N ALA A 17 32.24 14.55 -23.42
CA ALA A 17 31.74 14.39 -24.77
C ALA A 17 32.62 15.25 -25.70
N SER A 18 33.46 14.61 -26.50
CA SER A 18 34.17 15.25 -27.61
C SER A 18 33.32 15.12 -28.86
N PHE A 19 32.92 16.26 -29.43
CA PHE A 19 32.53 16.34 -30.83
C PHE A 19 33.82 16.32 -31.66
N ASP A 20 33.94 15.40 -32.61
CA ASP A 20 34.87 15.55 -33.72
C ASP A 20 34.21 16.41 -34.81
N ASP A 21 35.02 17.16 -35.57
CA ASP A 21 34.65 18.12 -36.61
C ASP A 21 33.76 17.56 -37.76
N GLU A 22 33.42 16.27 -37.74
CA GLU A 22 32.51 15.63 -38.72
C GLU A 22 31.08 15.37 -38.22
N GLY A 23 30.71 15.74 -36.99
CA GLY A 23 29.31 15.65 -36.53
C GLY A 23 28.73 14.22 -36.46
N LYS A 24 29.58 13.18 -36.41
CA LYS A 24 29.13 11.79 -36.22
C LYS A 24 29.00 11.45 -34.74
N PHE A 25 27.77 11.13 -34.33
CA PHE A 25 27.44 10.68 -32.99
C PHE A 25 28.09 9.31 -32.71
N HIS A 26 29.09 9.24 -31.82
CA HIS A 26 29.59 7.95 -31.38
C HIS A 26 28.53 7.21 -30.55
N ARG A 27 28.18 6.00 -30.99
CA ARG A 27 27.30 5.05 -30.28
C ARG A 27 27.83 4.90 -28.84
N LYS A 28 27.03 5.27 -27.83
CA LYS A 28 27.32 4.96 -26.41
C LYS A 28 27.73 3.47 -26.36
N HIS A 29 28.94 3.17 -25.86
CA HIS A 29 29.36 1.80 -25.58
C HIS A 29 28.24 1.10 -24.82
N LEU A 30 27.92 -0.15 -25.22
CA LEU A 30 26.95 -0.98 -24.50
C LEU A 30 27.29 -0.89 -23.00
N PRO A 31 26.40 -0.42 -22.10
CA PRO A 31 26.66 -0.62 -20.70
C PRO A 31 26.78 -2.14 -20.51
N PRO A 32 27.78 -2.58 -19.74
CA PRO A 32 28.09 -4.00 -19.66
C PRO A 32 26.82 -4.77 -19.30
N LEU A 33 26.56 -5.91 -19.94
CA LEU A 33 25.35 -6.74 -19.71
C LEU A 33 25.03 -6.92 -18.22
N ARG A 34 26.10 -6.94 -17.40
CA ARG A 34 26.10 -6.99 -15.94
C ARG A 34 25.40 -5.82 -15.24
N THR A 35 25.52 -4.58 -15.72
CA THR A 35 24.81 -3.41 -15.15
C THR A 35 23.34 -3.41 -15.52
N MET A 36 23.01 -3.85 -16.74
CA MET A 36 21.62 -4.02 -17.18
C MET A 36 20.91 -5.13 -16.37
N PHE A 37 21.58 -6.27 -16.17
CA PHE A 37 21.09 -7.34 -15.30
C PHE A 37 20.94 -6.91 -13.84
N GLY A 38 21.91 -6.16 -13.29
CA GLY A 38 21.86 -5.65 -11.91
C GLY A 38 20.66 -4.73 -11.67
N ARG A 39 20.35 -3.86 -12.63
CA ARG A 39 19.18 -2.98 -12.58
C ARG A 39 17.87 -3.73 -12.81
N TRP A 40 17.82 -4.66 -13.76
CA TRP A 40 16.65 -5.51 -13.96
C TRP A 40 16.28 -6.28 -12.70
N ARG A 41 17.26 -6.82 -11.97
CA ARG A 41 17.04 -7.51 -10.67
C ARG A 41 16.31 -6.64 -9.65
N LYS A 42 16.67 -5.36 -9.51
CA LYS A 42 15.97 -4.41 -8.62
C LYS A 42 14.47 -4.31 -8.96
N TRP A 43 14.11 -4.33 -10.23
CA TRP A 43 12.71 -4.26 -10.65
C TRP A 43 11.98 -5.60 -10.52
N THR A 44 12.66 -6.73 -10.69
CA THR A 44 12.05 -8.05 -10.42
C THR A 44 11.57 -8.17 -8.97
N VAL A 45 12.24 -7.52 -8.02
CA VAL A 45 11.82 -7.44 -6.62
C VAL A 45 10.50 -6.69 -6.47
N LEU A 46 10.36 -5.54 -7.13
CA LEU A 46 9.12 -4.76 -7.09
C LEU A 46 7.95 -5.54 -7.69
N VAL A 47 8.18 -6.23 -8.80
CA VAL A 47 7.14 -7.05 -9.45
C VAL A 47 6.78 -8.26 -8.58
N ALA A 48 7.74 -8.89 -7.92
CA ALA A 48 7.44 -9.96 -6.95
C ALA A 48 6.60 -9.44 -5.77
N ALA A 49 6.90 -8.23 -5.26
CA ALA A 49 6.07 -7.59 -4.24
C ALA A 49 4.65 -7.27 -4.74
N ILE A 50 4.50 -6.85 -6.00
CA ILE A 50 3.20 -6.68 -6.66
C ILE A 50 2.42 -8.00 -6.68
N TRP A 51 3.05 -9.13 -7.05
CA TRP A 51 2.38 -10.42 -7.07
C TRP A 51 1.94 -10.87 -5.68
N ILE A 52 2.83 -10.76 -4.68
CA ILE A 52 2.49 -11.07 -3.29
C ILE A 52 1.30 -10.21 -2.85
N GLN A 53 1.35 -8.90 -3.07
CA GLN A 53 0.26 -8.00 -2.68
C GLN A 53 -1.05 -8.29 -3.43
N ALA A 54 -0.99 -8.56 -4.73
CA ALA A 54 -2.14 -8.95 -5.54
C ALA A 54 -2.83 -10.21 -5.02
N SER A 55 -2.09 -11.13 -4.39
CA SER A 55 -2.64 -12.37 -3.81
C SER A 55 -3.12 -12.25 -2.36
N THR A 56 -2.73 -11.21 -1.61
CA THR A 56 -2.88 -11.17 -0.13
C THR A 56 -3.95 -10.20 0.37
N GLY A 57 -4.73 -9.56 -0.52
CA GLY A 57 -5.91 -8.78 -0.16
C GLY A 57 -7.16 -9.63 0.11
N THR A 58 -7.00 -10.82 0.72
CA THR A 58 -8.02 -11.85 0.95
C THR A 58 -9.03 -11.51 2.06
N ASN A 59 -8.96 -10.30 2.63
CA ASN A 59 -10.00 -9.78 3.51
C ASN A 59 -11.13 -9.10 2.72
N PHE A 60 -10.84 -8.62 1.52
CA PHE A 60 -11.80 -7.86 0.71
C PHE A 60 -12.83 -8.75 0.00
N ASP A 61 -12.58 -10.06 -0.08
CA ASP A 61 -13.50 -11.02 -0.70
C ASP A 61 -14.35 -11.79 0.34
N PHE A 62 -14.25 -11.45 1.64
CA PHE A 62 -15.05 -12.09 2.70
C PHE A 62 -16.54 -12.09 2.38
N SER A 63 -17.07 -10.98 1.85
CA SER A 63 -18.47 -10.86 1.45
C SER A 63 -18.92 -11.83 0.36
N ALA A 64 -18.00 -12.39 -0.43
CA ALA A 64 -18.31 -13.31 -1.52
C ALA A 64 -18.66 -14.72 -1.02
N TYR A 65 -18.13 -15.14 0.14
CA TYR A 65 -18.36 -16.47 0.72
C TYR A 65 -19.01 -16.44 2.11
N SER A 66 -19.07 -15.28 2.78
CA SER A 66 -19.55 -15.16 4.16
C SER A 66 -20.97 -15.66 4.38
N SER A 67 -21.87 -15.47 3.40
CA SER A 67 -23.26 -15.94 3.49
C SER A 67 -23.36 -17.47 3.49
N HIS A 68 -22.53 -18.14 2.70
CA HIS A 68 -22.47 -19.60 2.68
C HIS A 68 -21.78 -20.14 3.94
N LEU A 69 -20.74 -19.46 4.42
CA LEU A 69 -20.10 -19.81 5.70
C LEU A 69 -21.07 -19.67 6.88
N LYS A 70 -21.91 -18.63 6.88
CA LYS A 70 -22.97 -18.43 7.88
C LYS A 70 -23.96 -19.59 7.89
N SER A 71 -24.43 -20.03 6.71
CA SER A 71 -25.42 -21.10 6.61
C SER A 71 -24.85 -22.45 7.05
N VAL A 72 -23.62 -22.76 6.67
CA VAL A 72 -22.93 -24.00 7.09
C VAL A 72 -22.70 -24.05 8.60
N LEU A 73 -22.35 -22.91 9.22
CA LEU A 73 -22.10 -22.84 10.66
C LEU A 73 -23.37 -22.68 11.52
N GLY A 74 -24.52 -22.37 10.91
CA GLY A 74 -25.77 -22.10 11.64
C GLY A 74 -25.65 -20.93 12.62
N ILE A 75 -24.94 -19.86 12.25
CA ILE A 75 -24.65 -18.72 13.14
C ILE A 75 -25.48 -17.47 12.83
N SER A 76 -25.68 -16.64 13.86
CA SER A 76 -26.30 -15.32 13.71
C SER A 76 -25.43 -14.33 12.94
N GLN A 77 -26.03 -13.22 12.49
CA GLN A 77 -25.32 -12.16 11.77
C GLN A 77 -24.19 -11.54 12.61
N VAL A 78 -24.42 -11.35 13.92
CA VAL A 78 -23.40 -10.82 14.85
C VAL A 78 -22.20 -11.76 14.95
N ARG A 79 -22.44 -13.07 15.05
CA ARG A 79 -21.35 -14.06 15.07
C ARG A 79 -20.58 -14.08 13.75
N LEU A 80 -21.24 -13.89 12.61
CA LEU A 80 -20.55 -13.74 11.33
C LEU A 80 -19.68 -12.46 11.30
N ASN A 81 -20.20 -11.33 11.80
CA ASN A 81 -19.44 -10.09 11.93
C ASN A 81 -18.22 -10.29 12.84
N TYR A 82 -18.34 -11.06 13.91
CA TYR A 82 -17.20 -11.41 14.76
C TYR A 82 -16.13 -12.25 14.05
N LEU A 83 -16.47 -13.05 13.03
CA LEU A 83 -15.46 -13.72 12.20
C LEU A 83 -14.67 -12.72 11.34
N ALA A 84 -15.34 -11.72 10.77
CA ALA A 84 -14.67 -10.61 10.07
C ALA A 84 -13.77 -9.82 11.03
N VAL A 85 -14.28 -9.51 12.23
CA VAL A 85 -13.52 -8.86 13.30
C VAL A 85 -12.33 -9.73 13.75
N ALA A 86 -12.46 -11.06 13.78
CA ALA A 86 -11.34 -11.95 14.09
C ALA A 86 -10.18 -11.77 13.11
N SER A 87 -10.47 -11.68 11.82
CA SER A 87 -9.43 -11.38 10.83
C SER A 87 -8.78 -10.03 11.06
N ASP A 88 -9.57 -8.99 11.38
CA ASP A 88 -9.00 -7.70 11.78
C ASP A 88 -8.17 -7.79 13.06
N LEU A 89 -8.58 -8.61 14.04
CA LEU A 89 -7.86 -8.86 15.29
C LEU A 89 -6.51 -9.54 15.05
N GLY A 90 -6.40 -10.39 14.02
CA GLY A 90 -5.12 -10.92 13.57
C GLY A 90 -4.09 -9.82 13.27
N LYS A 91 -4.54 -8.68 12.75
CA LYS A 91 -3.68 -7.51 12.47
C LYS A 91 -3.11 -6.87 13.73
N ALA A 92 -3.78 -7.01 14.88
CA ALA A 92 -3.29 -6.51 16.17
C ALA A 92 -1.97 -7.17 16.57
N PHE A 93 -1.75 -8.42 16.14
CA PHE A 93 -0.52 -9.17 16.38
C PHE A 93 0.52 -8.94 15.28
N GLY A 94 0.29 -8.04 14.32
CA GLY A 94 1.17 -7.77 13.19
C GLY A 94 2.58 -7.29 13.58
N TRP A 95 2.75 -6.65 14.76
CA TRP A 95 4.06 -6.20 15.26
C TRP A 95 5.08 -7.33 15.38
N SER A 96 4.60 -8.56 15.59
CA SER A 96 5.42 -9.78 15.61
C SER A 96 6.20 -9.99 14.31
N SER A 97 5.66 -9.58 13.16
CA SER A 97 6.33 -9.68 11.86
C SER A 97 7.55 -8.76 11.75
N GLY A 98 7.44 -7.53 12.29
CA GLY A 98 8.55 -6.59 12.34
C GLY A 98 9.71 -7.10 13.20
N ILE A 99 9.38 -7.72 14.34
CA ILE A 99 10.36 -8.37 15.22
C ILE A 99 10.97 -9.59 14.53
N ALA A 100 10.16 -10.44 13.90
CA ALA A 100 10.63 -11.62 13.18
C ALA A 100 11.64 -11.25 12.08
N LEU A 101 11.42 -10.14 11.36
CA LEU A 101 12.37 -9.62 10.35
C LEU A 101 13.68 -9.07 10.93
N GLY A 102 13.74 -8.84 12.25
CA GLY A 102 14.97 -8.53 12.97
C GLY A 102 15.84 -9.76 13.26
N TYR A 103 15.24 -10.95 13.37
CA TYR A 103 15.94 -12.20 13.71
C TYR A 103 16.06 -13.20 12.57
N PHE A 104 15.10 -13.20 11.63
CA PHE A 104 14.99 -14.16 10.55
C PHE A 104 15.13 -13.49 9.19
N PRO A 105 15.64 -14.22 8.17
CA PRO A 105 15.67 -13.71 6.81
C PRO A 105 14.25 -13.51 6.26
N LEU A 106 14.11 -12.56 5.34
CA LEU A 106 12.82 -12.18 4.74
C LEU A 106 12.07 -13.37 4.11
N SER A 107 12.80 -14.33 3.50
CA SER A 107 12.20 -15.54 2.92
C SER A 107 11.52 -16.43 3.96
N VAL A 108 12.11 -16.59 5.14
CA VAL A 108 11.53 -17.37 6.24
C VAL A 108 10.25 -16.71 6.75
N VAL A 109 10.28 -15.38 6.92
CA VAL A 109 9.09 -14.63 7.34
C VAL A 109 7.99 -14.70 6.28
N LEU A 110 8.34 -14.64 4.99
CA LEU A 110 7.39 -14.79 3.89
C LEU A 110 6.72 -16.17 3.89
N PHE A 111 7.50 -17.26 4.03
CA PHE A 111 6.93 -18.61 4.07
C PHE A 111 6.16 -18.90 5.37
N ALA A 112 6.55 -18.30 6.49
CA ALA A 112 5.76 -18.35 7.71
C ALA A 112 4.39 -17.66 7.51
N ALA A 113 4.37 -16.50 6.86
CA ALA A 113 3.13 -15.84 6.46
C ALA A 113 2.27 -16.74 5.56
N ALA A 114 2.88 -17.36 4.55
CA ALA A 114 2.19 -18.27 3.63
C ALA A 114 1.62 -19.50 4.34
N ALA A 115 2.36 -20.10 5.27
CA ALA A 115 1.89 -21.24 6.06
C ALA A 115 0.69 -20.87 6.95
N MET A 116 0.75 -19.71 7.62
CA MET A 116 -0.39 -19.22 8.41
C MET A 116 -1.63 -18.98 7.55
N GLY A 117 -1.47 -18.40 6.35
CA GLY A 117 -2.58 -18.18 5.42
C GLY A 117 -3.17 -19.47 4.86
N PHE A 118 -2.30 -20.41 4.46
CA PHE A 118 -2.68 -21.73 3.97
C PHE A 118 -3.48 -22.51 5.03
N VAL A 119 -3.03 -22.52 6.29
CA VAL A 119 -3.78 -23.17 7.37
C VAL A 119 -5.06 -22.40 7.70
N GLY A 120 -4.97 -21.08 7.84
CA GLY A 120 -6.10 -20.22 8.22
C GLY A 120 -7.27 -20.33 7.24
N TYR A 121 -7.02 -20.24 5.94
CA TYR A 121 -8.05 -20.35 4.90
C TYR A 121 -8.36 -21.80 4.51
N GLY A 122 -7.37 -22.69 4.47
CA GLY A 122 -7.55 -24.09 4.11
C GLY A 122 -8.46 -24.84 5.08
N VAL A 123 -8.34 -24.59 6.39
CA VAL A 123 -9.24 -25.17 7.39
C VAL A 123 -10.66 -24.62 7.24
N GLN A 124 -10.82 -23.32 6.98
CA GLN A 124 -12.14 -22.73 6.68
C GLN A 124 -12.76 -23.33 5.42
N TRP A 125 -11.94 -23.63 4.40
CA TRP A 125 -12.39 -24.32 3.19
C TRP A 125 -12.90 -25.74 3.45
N LEU A 126 -12.24 -26.50 4.33
CA LEU A 126 -12.72 -27.82 4.76
C LEU A 126 -14.05 -27.74 5.52
N VAL A 127 -14.25 -26.68 6.30
CA VAL A 127 -15.52 -26.44 7.01
C VAL A 127 -16.64 -26.10 6.04
N ILE A 128 -16.45 -25.12 5.15
CA ILE A 128 -17.51 -24.68 4.22
C ILE A 128 -17.91 -25.76 3.20
N THR A 129 -17.03 -26.74 2.95
CA THR A 129 -17.31 -27.91 2.11
C THR A 129 -17.98 -29.06 2.87
N ASN A 130 -18.25 -28.90 4.16
CA ASN A 130 -18.79 -29.93 5.05
C ASN A 130 -17.91 -31.19 5.14
N ILE A 131 -16.60 -31.09 4.88
CA ILE A 131 -15.66 -32.20 5.06
C ILE A 131 -15.36 -32.38 6.55
N ILE A 132 -15.24 -31.27 7.29
CA ILE A 132 -15.03 -31.27 8.74
C ILE A 132 -16.03 -30.35 9.43
N THR A 133 -16.37 -30.65 10.67
CA THR A 133 -17.14 -29.78 11.56
C THR A 133 -16.24 -29.23 12.66
N LEU A 134 -16.24 -27.92 12.87
CA LEU A 134 -15.44 -27.27 13.91
C LEU A 134 -16.31 -26.38 14.80
N PRO A 135 -16.00 -26.28 16.11
CA PRO A 135 -16.62 -25.29 16.98
C PRO A 135 -16.29 -23.88 16.50
N TYR A 136 -17.21 -22.95 16.74
CA TYR A 136 -17.10 -21.54 16.34
C TYR A 136 -15.78 -20.89 16.79
N SER A 137 -15.28 -21.24 17.98
CA SER A 137 -14.00 -20.72 18.51
C SER A 137 -12.80 -21.09 17.63
N LEU A 138 -12.75 -22.30 17.06
CA LEU A 138 -11.67 -22.71 16.16
C LEU A 138 -11.77 -21.99 14.82
N VAL A 139 -12.98 -21.81 14.28
CA VAL A 139 -13.19 -21.00 13.06
C VAL A 139 -12.75 -19.55 13.28
N PHE A 140 -13.08 -18.97 14.44
CA PHE A 140 -12.63 -17.64 14.85
C PHE A 140 -11.09 -17.55 14.89
N LEU A 141 -10.41 -18.55 15.47
CA LEU A 141 -8.95 -18.62 15.47
C LEU A 141 -8.36 -18.77 14.05
N CYS A 142 -9.02 -19.52 13.16
CA CYS A 142 -8.62 -19.61 11.75
C CYS A 142 -8.73 -18.25 11.04
N CYS A 143 -9.80 -17.49 11.28
CA CYS A 143 -9.95 -16.13 10.75
C CYS A 143 -8.86 -15.20 11.31
N LEU A 144 -8.56 -15.28 12.61
CA LEU A 144 -7.47 -14.52 13.24
C LEU A 144 -6.11 -14.85 12.62
N LEU A 145 -5.82 -16.14 12.42
CA LEU A 145 -4.58 -16.60 11.79
C LEU A 145 -4.45 -16.12 10.34
N ALA A 146 -5.55 -16.14 9.59
CA ALA A 146 -5.62 -15.59 8.24
C ALA A 146 -5.35 -14.07 8.23
N GLY A 147 -5.93 -13.33 9.15
CA GLY A 147 -5.66 -11.91 9.34
C GLY A 147 -4.21 -11.58 9.68
N LEU A 148 -3.61 -12.39 10.57
CA LEU A 148 -2.19 -12.27 10.94
C LEU A 148 -1.28 -12.53 9.74
N SER A 149 -1.58 -13.54 8.92
CA SER A 149 -0.87 -13.85 7.68
C SER A 149 -0.79 -12.64 6.74
N ILE A 150 -1.91 -11.95 6.53
CA ILE A 150 -1.99 -10.77 5.67
C ILE A 150 -1.06 -9.65 6.18
N CYS A 151 -1.04 -9.41 7.50
CA CYS A 151 -0.13 -8.42 8.10
C CYS A 151 1.34 -8.78 7.91
N TRP A 152 1.70 -10.05 8.01
CA TRP A 152 3.07 -10.51 7.79
C TRP A 152 3.48 -10.34 6.33
N PHE A 153 2.62 -10.70 5.38
CA PHE A 153 2.85 -10.46 3.95
C PHE A 153 3.05 -8.97 3.65
N ASN A 154 2.17 -8.12 4.18
CA ASN A 154 2.27 -6.66 4.03
C ASN A 154 3.62 -6.15 4.54
N THR A 155 4.01 -6.53 5.76
CA THR A 155 5.25 -6.07 6.38
C THR A 155 6.48 -6.55 5.60
N ALA A 156 6.48 -7.80 5.13
CA ALA A 156 7.55 -8.32 4.29
C ALA A 156 7.71 -7.50 3.00
N CYS A 157 6.60 -7.19 2.32
CA CYS A 157 6.59 -6.34 1.12
C CYS A 157 7.05 -4.89 1.40
N PHE A 158 6.65 -4.31 2.54
CA PHE A 158 7.06 -2.95 2.90
C PHE A 158 8.56 -2.85 3.11
N ILE A 159 9.13 -3.76 3.90
CA ILE A 159 10.58 -3.81 4.15
C ILE A 159 11.33 -4.09 2.85
N LEU A 160 10.81 -4.98 2.00
CA LEU A 160 11.41 -5.28 0.70
C LEU A 160 11.47 -4.03 -0.20
N CYS A 161 10.38 -3.27 -0.29
CA CYS A 161 10.31 -2.02 -1.08
C CYS A 161 11.20 -0.92 -0.51
N ILE A 162 11.17 -0.70 0.80
CA ILE A 162 11.97 0.34 1.47
C ILE A 162 13.47 0.08 1.28
N ARG A 163 13.91 -1.18 1.40
CA ARG A 163 15.33 -1.56 1.23
C ARG A 163 15.83 -1.43 -0.22
N HIS A 164 14.98 -1.71 -1.21
CA HIS A 164 15.38 -1.67 -2.63
C HIS A 164 15.16 -0.31 -3.31
N PHE A 165 14.27 0.51 -2.77
CA PHE A 165 13.93 1.82 -3.31
C PHE A 165 14.01 2.92 -2.24
N PRO A 166 15.15 3.16 -1.59
CA PRO A 166 15.26 4.16 -0.52
C PRO A 166 14.82 5.56 -1.00
N ASN A 167 15.21 5.93 -2.22
CA ASN A 167 14.89 7.24 -2.82
C ASN A 167 13.47 7.32 -3.42
N ASN A 168 12.81 6.19 -3.66
CA ASN A 168 11.49 6.14 -4.32
C ASN A 168 10.52 5.27 -3.52
N ARG A 169 10.70 5.22 -2.20
CA ARG A 169 9.99 4.29 -1.30
C ARG A 169 8.48 4.49 -1.36
N ALA A 170 8.01 5.74 -1.36
CA ALA A 170 6.59 6.02 -1.46
C ALA A 170 5.98 5.56 -2.79
N LEU A 171 6.70 5.72 -3.92
CA LEU A 171 6.26 5.22 -5.23
C LEU A 171 6.19 3.69 -5.27
N ALA A 172 7.19 3.01 -4.70
CA ALA A 172 7.21 1.55 -4.61
C ALA A 172 6.11 1.01 -3.69
N LEU A 173 5.92 1.64 -2.53
CA LEU A 173 4.90 1.27 -1.55
C LEU A 173 3.49 1.51 -2.10
N SER A 174 3.21 2.67 -2.69
CA SER A 174 1.88 2.97 -3.24
C SER A 174 1.49 2.00 -4.36
N LEU A 175 2.42 1.70 -5.26
CA LEU A 175 2.21 0.78 -6.38
C LEU A 175 2.00 -0.64 -5.89
N THR A 176 2.79 -1.13 -4.94
CA THR A 176 2.64 -2.51 -4.45
C THR A 176 1.37 -2.66 -3.60
N VAL A 177 1.09 -1.71 -2.71
CA VAL A 177 -0.10 -1.72 -1.85
C VAL A 177 -1.40 -1.57 -2.63
N SER A 178 -1.40 -0.85 -3.77
CA SER A 178 -2.59 -0.73 -4.61
C SER A 178 -3.06 -2.11 -5.09
N PHE A 179 -2.16 -3.00 -5.49
CA PHE A 179 -2.52 -4.37 -5.91
C PHE A 179 -3.16 -5.21 -4.80
N ASN A 180 -2.86 -4.94 -3.53
CA ASN A 180 -3.59 -5.56 -2.41
C ASN A 180 -5.07 -5.12 -2.37
N GLY A 181 -5.39 -3.91 -2.84
CA GLY A 181 -6.75 -3.38 -2.86
C GLY A 181 -7.60 -3.97 -3.97
N ILE A 182 -6.97 -4.47 -5.04
CA ILE A 182 -7.64 -5.07 -6.19
C ILE A 182 -7.67 -6.61 -6.14
N SER A 183 -7.11 -7.23 -5.10
CA SER A 183 -7.12 -8.68 -4.91
C SER A 183 -8.53 -9.28 -5.02
N ALA A 184 -9.54 -8.69 -4.38
CA ALA A 184 -10.91 -9.19 -4.45
C ALA A 184 -11.46 -9.25 -5.89
N ALA A 185 -11.12 -8.28 -6.74
CA ALA A 185 -11.52 -8.29 -8.15
C ALA A 185 -10.78 -9.40 -8.93
N LEU A 186 -9.49 -9.62 -8.64
CA LEU A 186 -8.72 -10.73 -9.21
C LEU A 186 -9.31 -12.10 -8.81
N TYR A 187 -9.63 -12.30 -7.53
CA TYR A 187 -10.27 -13.53 -7.05
C TYR A 187 -11.67 -13.71 -7.64
N SER A 188 -12.46 -12.65 -7.77
CA SER A 188 -13.78 -12.70 -8.42
C SER A 188 -13.70 -13.10 -9.89
N LEU A 189 -12.68 -12.61 -10.60
CA LEU A 189 -12.44 -12.98 -11.99
C LEU A 189 -12.00 -14.45 -12.12
N ALA A 190 -11.13 -14.91 -11.21
CA ALA A 190 -10.73 -16.32 -11.13
C ALA A 190 -11.94 -17.23 -10.86
N PHE A 191 -12.80 -16.84 -9.92
CA PHE A 191 -14.05 -17.53 -9.59
C PHE A 191 -14.95 -17.67 -10.83
N ASN A 192 -15.21 -16.58 -11.53
CA ASN A 192 -16.05 -16.57 -12.74
C ASN A 192 -15.45 -17.39 -13.90
N ALA A 193 -14.12 -17.46 -13.99
CA ALA A 193 -13.42 -18.20 -15.03
C ALA A 193 -13.39 -19.72 -14.78
N ILE A 194 -13.28 -20.14 -13.51
CA ILE A 194 -13.13 -21.54 -13.09
C ILE A 194 -14.49 -22.17 -12.84
N ASN A 195 -15.23 -21.70 -11.83
CA ASN A 195 -16.53 -22.24 -11.44
C ASN A 195 -17.38 -21.18 -10.72
N PRO A 196 -18.29 -20.49 -11.44
CA PRO A 196 -19.12 -19.42 -10.87
C PRO A 196 -20.22 -19.92 -9.92
N SER A 197 -20.35 -21.23 -9.70
CA SER A 197 -21.40 -21.81 -8.85
C SER A 197 -20.93 -22.14 -7.43
N SER A 198 -19.61 -22.15 -7.17
CA SER A 198 -19.05 -22.72 -5.93
C SER A 198 -18.33 -21.66 -5.08
N SER A 199 -19.05 -21.00 -4.17
CA SER A 199 -18.49 -19.92 -3.33
C SER A 199 -17.33 -20.36 -2.42
N ASN A 200 -17.21 -21.67 -2.14
CA ASN A 200 -16.07 -22.24 -1.44
C ASN A 200 -14.73 -22.05 -2.20
N LEU A 201 -14.76 -21.83 -3.52
CA LEU A 201 -13.57 -21.61 -4.33
C LEU A 201 -12.75 -20.40 -3.87
N TYR A 202 -13.39 -19.34 -3.35
CA TYR A 202 -12.68 -18.19 -2.80
C TYR A 202 -11.73 -18.59 -1.66
N LEU A 203 -12.20 -19.40 -0.70
CA LEU A 203 -11.37 -19.89 0.41
C LEU A 203 -10.24 -20.81 -0.07
N LEU A 204 -10.48 -21.63 -1.09
CA LEU A 204 -9.45 -22.48 -1.69
C LEU A 204 -8.35 -21.64 -2.36
N LEU A 205 -8.76 -20.64 -3.14
CA LEU A 205 -7.84 -19.72 -3.81
C LEU A 205 -7.05 -18.89 -2.77
N ASN A 206 -7.70 -18.38 -1.73
CA ASN A 206 -7.05 -17.64 -0.63
C ASN A 206 -6.02 -18.49 0.13
N SER A 207 -6.24 -19.80 0.21
CA SER A 207 -5.29 -20.74 0.82
C SER A 207 -4.08 -21.03 -0.09
N LEU A 208 -4.32 -21.29 -1.38
CA LEU A 208 -3.28 -21.82 -2.28
C LEU A 208 -2.49 -20.74 -3.03
N VAL A 209 -3.16 -19.67 -3.49
CA VAL A 209 -2.53 -18.67 -4.35
C VAL A 209 -1.40 -17.92 -3.64
N PRO A 210 -1.55 -17.42 -2.40
CA PRO A 210 -0.44 -16.76 -1.69
C PRO A 210 0.76 -17.68 -1.47
N LEU A 211 0.52 -18.98 -1.25
CA LEU A 211 1.58 -19.97 -1.09
C LEU A 211 2.36 -20.17 -2.40
N VAL A 212 1.66 -20.40 -3.51
CA VAL A 212 2.28 -20.55 -4.85
C VAL A 212 3.03 -19.30 -5.26
N VAL A 213 2.45 -18.12 -5.02
CA VAL A 213 3.09 -16.83 -5.31
C VAL A 213 4.35 -16.63 -4.44
N SER A 214 4.35 -17.08 -3.18
CA SER A 214 5.54 -17.01 -2.32
C SER A 214 6.70 -17.86 -2.88
N PHE A 215 6.42 -19.04 -3.43
CA PHE A 215 7.43 -19.83 -4.13
C PHE A 215 7.93 -19.14 -5.40
N ALA A 216 7.03 -18.58 -6.22
CA ALA A 216 7.41 -17.85 -7.42
C ALA A 216 8.24 -16.58 -7.11
N ALA A 217 7.95 -15.91 -6.00
CA ALA A 217 8.65 -14.71 -5.54
C ALA A 217 9.98 -14.99 -4.82
N LEU A 218 10.32 -16.26 -4.53
CA LEU A 218 11.49 -16.62 -3.74
C LEU A 218 12.79 -16.08 -4.35
N TYR A 219 13.02 -16.31 -5.64
CA TYR A 219 14.25 -15.88 -6.30
C TYR A 219 14.44 -14.34 -6.24
N PRO A 220 13.44 -13.51 -6.64
CA PRO A 220 13.52 -12.07 -6.48
C PRO A 220 13.76 -11.63 -5.02
N VAL A 221 13.04 -12.21 -4.06
CA VAL A 221 13.12 -11.84 -2.64
C VAL A 221 14.51 -12.11 -2.03
N LEU A 222 15.22 -13.13 -2.53
CA LEU A 222 16.60 -13.43 -2.12
C LEU A 222 17.65 -12.52 -2.74
N THR A 223 17.28 -11.68 -3.71
CA THR A 223 18.24 -10.74 -4.30
C THR A 223 18.63 -9.66 -3.29
N LYS A 224 19.93 -9.40 -3.17
CA LYS A 224 20.45 -8.35 -2.30
C LYS A 224 20.19 -6.98 -2.93
N PRO A 225 19.87 -5.94 -2.13
CA PRO A 225 19.77 -4.58 -2.63
C PRO A 225 21.07 -4.17 -3.32
N THR A 226 20.98 -3.73 -4.58
CA THR A 226 22.08 -3.05 -5.26
C THR A 226 22.15 -1.63 -4.73
N VAL A 227 23.04 -1.40 -3.76
CA VAL A 227 23.33 -0.06 -3.24
C VAL A 227 24.33 0.60 -4.18
N ASP A 228 23.83 1.41 -5.13
CA ASP A 228 24.67 2.38 -5.81
C ASP A 228 24.83 3.60 -4.87
N PRO A 229 26.05 3.92 -4.40
CA PRO A 229 26.26 4.92 -3.34
C PRO A 229 25.83 6.35 -3.73
N THR A 230 25.72 6.64 -5.03
CA THR A 230 25.11 7.87 -5.56
C THR A 230 24.52 7.59 -6.95
N PRO A 231 23.19 7.49 -7.11
CA PRO A 231 22.61 7.32 -8.44
C PRO A 231 22.79 8.62 -9.23
N ASP A 232 23.53 8.54 -10.34
CA ASP A 232 23.66 9.64 -11.30
C ASP A 232 22.29 10.19 -11.72
N TYR A 233 22.25 11.45 -12.13
CA TYR A 233 21.03 12.12 -12.60
C TYR A 233 20.25 11.28 -13.64
N GLU A 234 20.95 10.66 -14.59
CA GLU A 234 20.34 9.77 -15.58
C GLU A 234 19.63 8.59 -14.90
N SER A 235 20.22 7.94 -13.90
CA SER A 235 19.62 6.78 -13.24
C SER A 235 18.30 7.12 -12.53
N ARG A 236 18.20 8.31 -11.93
CA ARG A 236 16.97 8.80 -11.29
C ARG A 236 15.86 9.04 -12.29
N ARG A 237 16.20 9.61 -13.45
CA ARG A 237 15.27 9.83 -14.55
C ARG A 237 14.72 8.49 -15.10
N HIS A 238 15.58 7.50 -15.30
CA HIS A 238 15.13 6.16 -15.73
C HIS A 238 14.19 5.53 -14.70
N ASP A 239 14.52 5.60 -13.40
CA ASP A 239 13.65 5.06 -12.35
C ASP A 239 12.26 5.72 -12.36
N SER A 240 12.19 7.05 -12.50
CA SER A 240 10.93 7.79 -12.58
C SER A 240 10.11 7.41 -13.82
N HIS A 241 10.74 7.22 -14.99
CA HIS A 241 10.06 6.75 -16.19
C HIS A 241 9.51 5.33 -16.03
N VAL A 242 10.28 4.41 -15.44
CA VAL A 242 9.81 3.04 -15.19
C VAL A 242 8.62 3.07 -14.21
N PHE A 243 8.70 3.82 -13.11
CA PHE A 243 7.56 3.99 -12.20
C PHE A 243 6.34 4.56 -12.91
N THR A 244 6.50 5.55 -13.77
CA THR A 244 5.38 6.14 -14.53
C THR A 244 4.71 5.09 -15.41
N ILE A 245 5.50 4.29 -16.15
CA ILE A 245 4.98 3.18 -16.97
C ILE A 245 4.26 2.15 -16.11
N LEU A 246 4.84 1.77 -14.97
CA LEU A 246 4.22 0.81 -14.05
C LEU A 246 2.90 1.33 -13.46
N ASN A 247 2.82 2.62 -13.12
CA ASN A 247 1.57 3.24 -12.66
C ASN A 247 0.50 3.25 -13.76
N VAL A 248 0.87 3.57 -15.01
CA VAL A 248 -0.05 3.49 -16.16
C VAL A 248 -0.54 2.06 -16.37
N LEU A 249 0.35 1.07 -16.34
CA LEU A 249 -0.01 -0.35 -16.44
C LEU A 249 -0.93 -0.78 -15.30
N ALA A 250 -0.70 -0.30 -14.07
CA ALA A 250 -1.54 -0.60 -12.92
C ALA A 250 -2.96 -0.02 -13.12
N ILE A 251 -3.08 1.21 -13.63
CA ILE A 251 -4.36 1.83 -13.99
C ILE A 251 -5.06 1.02 -15.07
N MET A 252 -4.35 0.64 -16.14
CA MET A 252 -4.91 -0.21 -17.21
C MET A 252 -5.38 -1.56 -16.67
N THR A 253 -4.62 -2.19 -15.77
CA THR A 253 -5.00 -3.45 -15.12
C THR A 253 -6.26 -3.27 -14.31
N SER A 254 -6.40 -2.17 -13.57
CA SER A 254 -7.62 -1.89 -12.80
C SER A 254 -8.84 -1.71 -13.68
N PHE A 255 -8.73 -0.97 -14.79
CA PHE A 255 -9.84 -0.84 -15.73
C PHE A 255 -10.17 -2.17 -16.40
N HIS A 256 -9.17 -2.97 -16.78
CA HIS A 256 -9.37 -4.30 -17.35
C HIS A 256 -10.17 -5.22 -16.40
N LEU A 257 -9.88 -5.16 -15.10
CA LEU A 257 -10.59 -5.94 -14.08
C LEU A 257 -12.04 -5.49 -13.83
N LEU A 258 -12.39 -4.26 -14.22
CA LEU A 258 -13.75 -3.73 -14.14
C LEU A 258 -14.64 -4.18 -15.31
N LEU A 259 -14.08 -4.77 -16.37
CA LEU A 259 -14.88 -5.26 -17.49
C LEU A 259 -15.71 -6.48 -17.07
N SER A 260 -17.02 -6.29 -16.99
CA SER A 260 -17.97 -7.37 -16.74
C SER A 260 -17.89 -8.44 -17.83
N SER A 261 -17.71 -9.70 -17.42
CA SER A 261 -17.78 -10.85 -18.32
C SER A 261 -19.22 -11.32 -18.48
N SER A 262 -19.73 -11.35 -19.71
CA SER A 262 -21.08 -11.83 -20.04
C SER A 262 -21.21 -13.36 -20.12
N SER A 263 -20.09 -14.08 -20.27
CA SER A 263 -20.04 -15.54 -20.36
C SER A 263 -18.79 -16.08 -19.66
N THR A 264 -18.79 -17.38 -19.31
CA THR A 264 -17.61 -18.06 -18.72
C THR A 264 -16.40 -18.03 -19.66
N SER A 265 -16.60 -18.15 -20.98
CA SER A 265 -15.52 -18.04 -21.96
C SER A 265 -14.89 -16.64 -21.96
N SER A 266 -15.72 -15.59 -21.91
CA SER A 266 -15.26 -14.21 -21.75
C SER A 266 -14.53 -14.00 -20.42
N ALA A 267 -15.01 -14.62 -19.33
CA ALA A 267 -14.35 -14.56 -18.02
C ALA A 267 -12.96 -15.20 -18.06
N ARG A 268 -12.79 -16.35 -18.75
CA ARG A 268 -11.48 -16.99 -18.93
C ARG A 268 -10.50 -16.13 -19.73
N LEU A 269 -10.97 -15.47 -20.79
CA LEU A 269 -10.13 -14.56 -21.57
C LEU A 269 -9.75 -13.32 -20.76
N ASN A 270 -10.70 -12.73 -20.03
CA ASN A 270 -10.42 -11.60 -19.15
C ASN A 270 -9.43 -11.98 -18.05
N PHE A 271 -9.57 -13.17 -17.46
CA PHE A 271 -8.66 -13.71 -16.45
C PHE A 271 -7.25 -13.92 -17.01
N LEU A 272 -7.14 -14.51 -18.20
CA LEU A 272 -5.85 -14.65 -18.88
C LEU A 272 -5.20 -13.29 -19.15
N GLY A 273 -5.98 -12.31 -19.63
CA GLY A 273 -5.52 -10.94 -19.83
C GLY A 273 -5.01 -10.29 -18.54
N ALA A 274 -5.70 -10.50 -17.42
CA ALA A 274 -5.27 -10.01 -16.11
C ALA A 274 -3.93 -10.64 -15.66
N ILE A 275 -3.75 -11.95 -15.86
CA ILE A 275 -2.47 -12.62 -15.57
C ILE A 275 -1.35 -12.05 -16.44
N VAL A 276 -1.60 -11.86 -17.74
CA VAL A 276 -0.61 -11.26 -18.66
C VAL A 276 -0.23 -9.85 -18.20
N LEU A 277 -1.21 -9.02 -17.81
CA LEU A 277 -0.97 -7.66 -17.31
C LEU A 277 -0.22 -7.65 -15.96
N LEU A 278 -0.38 -8.67 -15.12
CA LEU A 278 0.40 -8.83 -13.88
C LEU A 278 1.85 -9.25 -14.13
N VAL A 279 2.12 -10.00 -15.20
CA VAL A 279 3.47 -10.48 -15.55
C VAL A 279 4.23 -9.46 -16.41
N PHE A 280 3.54 -8.70 -17.26
CA PHE A 280 4.11 -7.70 -18.17
C PHE A 280 5.05 -6.66 -17.53
N PRO A 281 4.83 -6.19 -16.28
CA PRO A 281 5.78 -5.35 -15.55
C PRO A 281 7.22 -5.84 -15.52
N LEU A 282 7.50 -7.14 -15.66
CA LEU A 282 8.87 -7.67 -15.77
C LEU A 282 9.61 -7.18 -17.02
N CYS A 283 8.87 -6.87 -18.08
CA CYS A 283 9.40 -6.39 -19.36
C CYS A 283 9.65 -4.88 -19.36
N ALA A 284 8.95 -4.10 -18.52
CA ALA A 284 9.02 -2.64 -18.53
C ALA A 284 10.45 -2.08 -18.35
N PRO A 285 11.29 -2.58 -17.43
CA PRO A 285 12.67 -2.11 -17.29
C PRO A 285 13.53 -2.39 -18.53
N LEU A 286 13.29 -3.53 -19.20
CA LEU A 286 14.00 -3.92 -20.42
C LEU A 286 13.59 -3.03 -21.60
N LEU A 287 12.29 -2.71 -21.70
CA LEU A 287 11.75 -1.87 -22.77
C LEU A 287 12.23 -0.42 -22.67
N VAL A 288 12.23 0.17 -21.46
CA VAL A 288 12.77 1.53 -21.26
C VAL A 288 14.24 1.57 -21.67
N TYR A 289 15.01 0.59 -21.22
CA TYR A 289 16.42 0.53 -21.53
C TYR A 289 16.70 0.30 -23.03
N ALA A 290 15.95 -0.60 -23.68
CA ALA A 290 16.06 -0.82 -25.11
C ALA A 290 15.68 0.45 -25.90
N ARG A 291 14.61 1.16 -25.49
CA ARG A 291 14.21 2.43 -26.11
C ARG A 291 15.31 3.48 -26.03
N ASP A 292 15.87 3.69 -24.84
CA ASP A 292 16.91 4.71 -24.64
C ASP A 292 18.20 4.38 -25.42
N TYR A 293 18.45 3.09 -25.66
CA TYR A 293 19.57 2.63 -26.48
C TYR A 293 19.32 2.76 -27.99
N PHE A 294 18.16 2.31 -28.50
CA PHE A 294 17.88 2.23 -29.95
C PHE A 294 17.30 3.53 -30.53
N LEU A 295 16.66 4.39 -29.73
CA LEU A 295 15.98 5.62 -30.19
C LEU A 295 16.51 6.89 -29.49
N PRO A 296 17.83 7.18 -29.49
CA PRO A 296 18.38 8.36 -28.84
C PRO A 296 17.89 9.68 -29.48
N VAL A 297 17.58 9.67 -30.78
CA VAL A 297 17.19 10.85 -31.58
C VAL A 297 15.79 11.38 -31.19
N ILE A 298 14.85 10.51 -30.79
CA ILE A 298 13.53 10.94 -30.32
C ILE A 298 13.63 11.58 -28.93
N ASN A 299 14.57 11.12 -28.10
CA ASN A 299 14.78 11.64 -26.75
C ASN A 299 15.24 13.11 -26.80
N HIS A 300 16.10 13.48 -27.76
CA HIS A 300 16.59 14.85 -27.90
C HIS A 300 15.49 15.88 -28.26
N ARG A 301 14.42 15.47 -28.96
CA ARG A 301 13.28 16.35 -29.29
C ARG A 301 12.27 16.53 -28.16
N PHE A 302 12.10 15.53 -27.29
CA PHE A 302 11.33 15.70 -26.04
C PHE A 302 12.14 16.44 -24.94
N ASN A 303 13.46 16.54 -25.09
CA ASN A 303 14.35 17.11 -24.07
C ASN A 303 14.32 18.65 -23.99
N HIS A 304 13.87 19.39 -25.01
CA HIS A 304 13.86 20.85 -24.97
C HIS A 304 12.64 21.44 -24.21
N GLU A 305 11.61 20.64 -23.92
CA GLU A 305 10.44 21.05 -23.10
C GLU A 305 10.40 20.36 -21.73
N SER A 306 11.27 19.38 -21.46
CA SER A 306 11.24 18.52 -20.27
C SER A 306 12.33 18.83 -19.22
N SER A 307 12.88 20.05 -19.23
CA SER A 307 13.89 20.51 -18.25
C SER A 307 13.37 20.60 -16.79
N GLY A 308 12.21 20.04 -16.47
CA GLY A 308 11.49 20.26 -15.23
C GLY A 308 11.30 19.05 -14.31
N TYR A 309 11.83 17.85 -14.59
CA TYR A 309 11.52 16.64 -13.78
C TYR A 309 12.68 16.13 -12.92
N VAL A 310 13.41 17.01 -12.23
CA VAL A 310 14.25 16.61 -11.08
C VAL A 310 13.35 16.27 -9.89
N MET A 311 13.22 14.99 -9.55
CA MET A 311 12.59 14.54 -8.31
C MET A 311 13.55 14.84 -7.15
N LEU A 312 13.29 15.93 -6.42
CA LEU A 312 14.04 16.31 -5.22
C LEU A 312 13.48 15.49 -4.05
N ASN A 313 14.28 14.56 -3.52
CA ASN A 313 13.89 13.75 -2.36
C ASN A 313 14.72 14.18 -1.14
N ILE A 314 14.03 14.42 -0.01
CA ILE A 314 14.57 14.77 1.31
C ILE A 314 15.59 13.73 1.82
N ASP A 315 15.53 12.50 1.32
CA ASP A 315 16.43 11.39 1.69
C ASP A 315 17.88 11.57 1.18
N GLU A 316 18.09 12.32 0.09
CA GLU A 316 19.42 12.61 -0.47
C GLU A 316 20.25 13.46 0.50
N LEU A 317 19.60 14.38 1.22
CA LEU A 317 20.24 15.21 2.24
C LEU A 317 20.67 14.40 3.47
N LYS A 318 19.90 13.36 3.83
CA LYS A 318 20.20 12.51 4.99
C LYS A 318 21.40 11.60 4.73
N SER A 319 21.51 11.06 3.52
CA SER A 319 22.68 10.26 3.09
C SER A 319 23.95 11.13 3.00
N GLN A 320 23.83 12.37 2.49
CA GLN A 320 24.92 13.35 2.54
C GLN A 320 25.30 13.74 3.97
N LYS A 321 24.34 13.97 4.87
CA LYS A 321 24.63 14.34 6.27
C LYS A 321 25.27 13.19 7.06
N ALA A 322 24.86 11.94 6.82
CA ALA A 322 25.46 10.76 7.45
C ALA A 322 26.90 10.50 6.96
N SER A 323 27.16 10.68 5.66
CA SER A 323 28.51 10.55 5.10
C SER A 323 29.44 11.70 5.52
N VAL A 324 28.94 12.93 5.60
CA VAL A 324 29.67 14.10 6.12
C VAL A 324 29.93 13.98 7.63
N SER A 325 28.96 13.52 8.42
CA SER A 325 29.12 13.30 9.87
C SER A 325 30.10 12.16 10.19
N SER A 326 30.31 11.20 9.29
CA SER A 326 31.33 10.16 9.46
C SER A 326 32.75 10.62 9.11
N LYS A 327 32.89 11.69 8.30
CA LYS A 327 34.18 12.26 7.90
C LYS A 327 34.70 13.32 8.88
N ILE A 328 33.83 13.94 9.66
CA ILE A 328 34.21 14.92 10.68
C ILE A 328 34.26 14.18 12.02
N GLY A 329 35.39 13.54 12.28
CA GLY A 329 35.68 12.98 13.60
C GLY A 329 35.84 14.08 14.65
N TYR A 330 35.31 13.81 15.84
CA TYR A 330 35.72 14.29 17.16
C TYR A 330 36.46 15.64 17.21
N GLU A 331 35.71 16.73 17.37
CA GLU A 331 35.97 17.77 18.38
C GLU A 331 34.90 18.87 18.29
N GLN A 332 34.45 19.33 19.46
CA GLN A 332 33.64 20.54 19.68
C GLN A 332 32.20 20.58 19.11
N LEU A 333 31.24 20.00 19.86
CA LEU A 333 30.06 20.78 20.28
C LEU A 333 29.48 20.17 21.55
N GLY A 334 30.14 20.43 22.67
CA GLY A 334 29.53 20.29 23.98
C GLY A 334 28.45 21.34 24.18
N THR A 335 27.39 20.94 24.88
CA THR A 335 26.40 21.80 25.55
C THR A 335 25.49 22.66 24.66
N ALA A 336 24.45 22.04 24.11
CA ALA A 336 23.14 22.68 23.98
C ALA A 336 22.06 21.68 24.40
N LYS A 337 21.36 21.96 25.51
CA LYS A 337 20.14 21.25 25.91
C LYS A 337 19.06 21.55 24.89
N GLU A 338 18.94 20.72 23.86
CA GLU A 338 17.98 20.90 22.77
C GLU A 338 16.66 20.18 23.10
N GLY A 339 15.80 20.87 23.87
CA GLY A 339 14.47 20.39 24.20
C GLY A 339 13.54 20.35 22.98
N ASN A 340 12.85 19.22 22.78
CA ASN A 340 11.67 19.07 21.91
C ASN A 340 11.79 19.47 20.43
N ILE A 341 12.97 19.35 19.81
CA ILE A 341 13.07 19.54 18.35
C ILE A 341 12.85 18.19 17.64
N VAL A 342 11.74 18.10 16.89
CA VAL A 342 11.41 16.99 16.01
C VAL A 342 12.51 16.84 14.95
N ARG A 343 13.30 15.78 15.03
CA ARG A 343 14.18 15.33 13.93
C ARG A 343 13.44 14.24 13.15
N LEU A 344 12.99 14.56 11.93
CA LEU A 344 12.33 13.58 11.05
C LEU A 344 13.33 12.50 10.61
N SER A 345 12.88 11.24 10.55
CA SER A 345 13.68 10.02 10.33
C SER A 345 14.64 9.58 11.43
N ASP A 346 14.69 10.23 12.59
CA ASP A 346 15.38 9.59 13.71
C ASP A 346 14.69 8.25 14.01
N GLU A 347 15.47 7.22 14.31
CA GLU A 347 14.91 5.90 14.63
C GLU A 347 14.13 6.01 15.93
N HIS A 348 12.81 5.83 15.85
CA HIS A 348 11.95 5.87 17.02
C HIS A 348 11.78 4.46 17.55
N SER A 349 12.37 4.22 18.73
CA SER A 349 12.03 3.06 19.56
C SER A 349 10.57 3.15 20.01
N PHE A 350 9.96 2.00 20.34
CA PHE A 350 8.57 1.88 20.78
C PHE A 350 8.15 2.93 21.84
N GLN A 351 8.96 3.09 22.88
CA GLN A 351 8.68 4.04 23.97
C GLN A 351 8.66 5.48 23.46
N LEU A 352 9.61 5.83 22.59
CA LEU A 352 9.67 7.17 22.01
C LEU A 352 8.48 7.42 21.08
N LEU A 353 8.03 6.41 20.34
CA LEU A 353 6.86 6.52 19.46
C LEU A 353 5.60 6.90 20.23
N ILE A 354 5.28 6.15 21.29
CA ILE A 354 4.02 6.33 22.05
C ILE A 354 4.03 7.56 22.96
N SER A 355 5.20 8.13 23.26
CA SER A 355 5.31 9.38 24.02
C SER A 355 5.09 10.63 23.15
N ARG A 356 5.02 10.51 21.83
CA ARG A 356 4.93 11.65 20.91
C ARG A 356 3.48 12.03 20.61
N LEU A 357 3.19 13.34 20.70
CA LEU A 357 1.87 13.88 20.34
C LEU A 357 1.58 13.70 18.84
N GLU A 358 2.60 13.83 17.99
CA GLU A 358 2.48 13.64 16.55
C GLU A 358 1.96 12.24 16.20
N PHE A 359 2.43 11.22 16.93
CA PHE A 359 1.93 9.86 16.77
C PHE A 359 0.45 9.76 17.14
N TRP A 360 0.01 10.36 18.25
CA TRP A 360 -1.41 10.31 18.64
C TRP A 360 -2.34 11.11 17.73
N LEU A 361 -1.90 12.26 17.22
CA LEU A 361 -2.65 13.01 16.20
C LEU A 361 -2.80 12.19 14.92
N TYR A 362 -1.73 11.53 14.51
CA TYR A 362 -1.71 10.64 13.35
C TYR A 362 -2.57 9.38 13.56
N TYR A 363 -2.44 8.73 14.71
CA TYR A 363 -3.21 7.55 15.12
C TYR A 363 -4.71 7.87 15.14
N THR A 364 -5.09 8.99 15.74
CA THR A 364 -6.48 9.47 15.80
C THR A 364 -7.01 9.78 14.40
N ALA A 365 -6.22 10.45 13.56
CA ALA A 365 -6.63 10.76 12.19
C ALA A 365 -6.88 9.49 11.36
N TYR A 366 -6.02 8.46 11.48
CA TYR A 366 -6.24 7.18 10.82
C TYR A 366 -7.45 6.45 11.43
N PHE A 367 -7.55 6.36 12.76
CA PHE A 367 -8.64 5.68 13.47
C PHE A 367 -10.01 6.25 13.09
N CYS A 368 -10.13 7.57 13.06
CA CYS A 368 -11.37 8.26 12.74
C CYS A 368 -11.63 8.42 11.23
N GLY A 369 -10.67 8.10 10.36
CA GLY A 369 -10.80 8.24 8.91
C GLY A 369 -10.69 6.92 8.17
N GLY A 370 -9.46 6.41 8.06
CA GLY A 370 -9.16 5.18 7.32
C GLY A 370 -9.85 3.94 7.91
N THR A 371 -9.89 3.83 9.23
CA THR A 371 -10.48 2.65 9.89
C THR A 371 -11.99 2.60 9.71
N ILE A 372 -12.69 3.72 9.81
CA ILE A 372 -14.14 3.78 9.56
C ILE A 372 -14.45 3.31 8.14
N GLY A 373 -13.64 3.71 7.15
CA GLY A 373 -13.80 3.24 5.77
C GLY A 373 -13.61 1.72 5.59
N LEU A 374 -12.75 1.09 6.39
CA LEU A 374 -12.59 -0.36 6.42
C LEU A 374 -13.78 -1.05 7.09
N VAL A 375 -14.27 -0.52 8.22
CA VAL A 375 -15.46 -1.07 8.89
C VAL A 375 -16.70 -0.96 7.99
N TYR A 376 -16.82 0.15 7.26
CA TYR A 376 -17.84 0.30 6.21
C TYR A 376 -17.73 -0.82 5.15
N SER A 377 -16.52 -1.11 4.66
CA SER A 377 -16.26 -2.20 3.71
C SER A 377 -16.70 -3.57 4.23
N ASN A 378 -16.36 -3.89 5.49
CA ASN A 378 -16.74 -5.14 6.14
C ASN A 378 -18.27 -5.33 6.23
N ASN A 379 -19.03 -4.24 6.26
CA ASN A 379 -20.50 -4.25 6.38
C ASN A 379 -21.22 -3.98 5.04
N LEU A 380 -20.50 -3.80 3.92
CA LEU A 380 -21.09 -3.44 2.63
C LEU A 380 -22.19 -4.41 2.17
N GLY A 381 -22.00 -5.72 2.40
CA GLY A 381 -23.01 -6.72 2.06
C GLY A 381 -24.35 -6.49 2.78
N GLN A 382 -24.29 -6.14 4.07
CA GLN A 382 -25.47 -5.87 4.89
C GLN A 382 -26.11 -4.52 4.56
N ILE A 383 -25.29 -3.49 4.34
CA ILE A 383 -25.75 -2.17 3.90
C ILE A 383 -26.48 -2.28 2.56
N ALA A 384 -25.93 -3.04 1.62
CA ALA A 384 -26.55 -3.30 0.33
C ALA A 384 -27.90 -4.01 0.51
N GLN A 385 -27.93 -5.09 1.30
CA GLN A 385 -29.14 -5.85 1.56
C GLN A 385 -30.24 -5.01 2.23
N SER A 386 -29.90 -4.19 3.23
CA SER A 386 -30.90 -3.35 3.93
C SER A 386 -31.57 -2.31 3.03
N LEU A 387 -30.90 -1.92 1.94
CA LEU A 387 -31.38 -0.94 0.96
C LEU A 387 -31.92 -1.59 -0.32
N GLY A 388 -31.99 -2.92 -0.39
CA GLY A 388 -32.44 -3.66 -1.57
C GLY A 388 -31.50 -3.55 -2.77
N GLN A 389 -30.20 -3.36 -2.54
CA GLN A 389 -29.17 -3.17 -3.58
C GLN A 389 -28.26 -4.39 -3.72
N ASN A 390 -27.64 -4.53 -4.91
CA ASN A 390 -26.70 -5.60 -5.18
C ASN A 390 -25.35 -5.35 -4.47
N SER A 391 -24.99 -6.24 -3.54
CA SER A 391 -23.74 -6.19 -2.78
C SER A 391 -22.50 -6.27 -3.66
N THR A 392 -22.53 -7.04 -4.75
CA THR A 392 -21.39 -7.28 -5.64
C THR A 392 -20.94 -5.99 -6.35
N THR A 393 -21.91 -5.15 -6.75
CA THR A 393 -21.62 -3.87 -7.41
C THR A 393 -20.93 -2.90 -6.46
N LEU A 394 -21.40 -2.80 -5.21
CA LEU A 394 -20.84 -1.88 -4.23
C LEU A 394 -19.44 -2.32 -3.76
N VAL A 395 -19.23 -3.62 -3.55
CA VAL A 395 -17.91 -4.16 -3.22
C VAL A 395 -16.91 -3.86 -4.34
N THR A 396 -17.30 -4.07 -5.60
CA THR A 396 -16.46 -3.74 -6.76
C THR A 396 -16.10 -2.26 -6.80
N ILE A 397 -17.08 -1.36 -6.62
CA ILE A 397 -16.85 0.10 -6.60
C ILE A 397 -15.88 0.46 -5.48
N TYR A 398 -16.11 -0.03 -4.26
CA TYR A 398 -15.22 0.24 -3.13
C TYR A 398 -13.79 -0.21 -3.42
N SER A 399 -13.59 -1.44 -3.89
CA SER A 399 -12.26 -1.99 -4.18
C SER A 399 -11.54 -1.20 -5.28
N SER A 400 -12.22 -0.82 -6.35
CA SER A 400 -11.61 -0.04 -7.43
C SER A 400 -11.22 1.36 -6.99
N PHE A 401 -12.09 2.07 -6.27
CA PHE A 401 -11.72 3.40 -5.76
C PHE A 401 -10.67 3.30 -4.65
N SER A 402 -10.66 2.24 -3.85
CA SER A 402 -9.56 1.97 -2.90
C SER A 402 -8.23 1.75 -3.61
N PHE A 403 -8.22 1.00 -4.71
CA PHE A 403 -7.04 0.84 -5.57
C PHE A 403 -6.53 2.20 -6.07
N PHE A 404 -7.42 3.04 -6.63
CA PHE A 404 -7.03 4.36 -7.12
C PHE A 404 -6.55 5.28 -5.99
N GLY A 405 -7.18 5.23 -4.82
CA GLY A 405 -6.74 5.96 -3.63
C GLY A 405 -5.32 5.59 -3.22
N ARG A 406 -5.05 4.27 -3.14
CA ARG A 406 -3.72 3.75 -2.83
C ARG A 406 -2.67 4.20 -3.83
N LEU A 407 -2.99 4.18 -5.13
CA LEU A 407 -2.11 4.65 -6.19
C LEU A 407 -1.85 6.17 -6.08
N LEU A 408 -2.90 6.95 -5.81
CA LEU A 408 -2.84 8.40 -5.65
C LEU A 408 -2.03 8.84 -4.43
N SER A 409 -1.76 7.95 -3.46
CA SER A 409 -0.86 8.25 -2.33
C SER A 409 0.58 8.58 -2.75
N ALA A 410 0.98 8.26 -3.98
CA ALA A 410 2.23 8.68 -4.60
C ALA A 410 2.20 10.07 -5.25
N ALA A 411 1.05 10.72 -5.33
CA ALA A 411 0.92 12.09 -5.86
C ALA A 411 1.87 13.12 -5.24
N PRO A 412 2.20 13.10 -3.92
CA PRO A 412 3.15 14.03 -3.32
C PRO A 412 4.52 14.00 -4.02
N ASP A 413 4.97 12.83 -4.47
CA ASP A 413 6.26 12.66 -5.14
C ASP A 413 6.25 13.19 -6.59
N PHE A 414 5.11 13.11 -7.29
CA PHE A 414 4.95 13.66 -8.64
C PHE A 414 4.66 15.17 -8.65
N MET A 415 3.95 15.69 -7.64
CA MET A 415 3.37 17.03 -7.66
C MET A 415 4.13 18.07 -6.81
N HIS A 416 5.24 17.68 -6.17
CA HIS A 416 6.04 18.54 -5.28
C HIS A 416 6.43 19.90 -5.89
N LYS A 417 6.65 19.96 -7.21
CA LYS A 417 7.04 21.21 -7.89
C LYS A 417 5.88 22.20 -8.07
N ARG A 418 4.65 21.69 -8.20
CA ARG A 418 3.45 22.50 -8.44
C ARG A 418 2.75 22.86 -7.14
N PHE A 419 2.77 21.95 -6.16
CA PHE A 419 2.17 22.13 -4.84
C PHE A 419 3.18 21.73 -3.77
N ARG A 420 3.67 22.72 -3.00
CA ARG A 420 4.58 22.51 -1.86
C ARG A 420 3.79 22.07 -0.62
N LEU A 421 3.10 20.95 -0.73
CA LEU A 421 2.34 20.36 0.36
C LEU A 421 3.07 19.14 0.89
N THR A 422 3.26 19.08 2.21
CA THR A 422 3.88 17.92 2.87
C THR A 422 3.00 16.69 2.74
N ARG A 423 3.56 15.48 2.89
CA ARG A 423 2.77 14.23 2.88
C ARG A 423 1.65 14.23 3.93
N THR A 424 1.87 14.86 5.08
CA THR A 424 0.84 15.08 6.12
C THR A 424 -0.28 16.02 5.68
N GLY A 425 0.00 16.99 4.81
CA GLY A 425 -1.03 17.84 4.19
C GLY A 425 -1.85 17.08 3.14
N TRP A 426 -1.20 16.25 2.31
CA TRP A 426 -1.92 15.35 1.39
C TRP A 426 -2.80 14.34 2.12
N PHE A 427 -2.33 13.82 3.26
CA PHE A 427 -3.11 12.98 4.16
C PHE A 427 -4.38 13.69 4.67
N ALA A 428 -4.29 14.98 5.02
CA ALA A 428 -5.45 15.77 5.43
C ALA A 428 -6.47 15.98 4.29
N ILE A 429 -5.99 16.28 3.08
CA ILE A 429 -6.85 16.43 1.89
C ILE A 429 -7.57 15.11 1.59
N ALA A 430 -6.83 14.00 1.65
CA ALA A 430 -7.37 12.68 1.36
C ALA A 430 -8.45 12.21 2.36
N LEU A 431 -8.50 12.78 3.56
CA LEU A 431 -9.54 12.50 4.57
C LEU A 431 -10.87 13.22 4.30
N LEU A 432 -10.88 14.32 3.54
CA LEU A 432 -12.08 15.14 3.27
C LEU A 432 -13.25 14.39 2.60
N PRO A 433 -13.02 13.43 1.66
CA PRO A 433 -14.11 12.67 1.04
C PRO A 433 -14.93 11.84 2.02
N THR A 434 -14.33 11.35 3.12
CA THR A 434 -15.01 10.47 4.09
C THR A 434 -16.21 11.12 4.79
N PRO A 435 -16.09 12.29 5.45
CA PRO A 435 -17.26 12.95 6.05
C PRO A 435 -18.31 13.30 5.01
N ILE A 436 -17.91 13.80 3.84
CA ILE A 436 -18.82 14.13 2.75
C ILE A 436 -19.66 12.91 2.37
N ALA A 437 -19.02 11.75 2.22
CA ALA A 437 -19.67 10.50 1.89
C ALA A 437 -20.64 10.03 2.98
N PHE A 438 -20.26 10.08 4.26
CA PHE A 438 -21.15 9.64 5.33
C PHE A 438 -22.34 10.57 5.54
N PHE A 439 -22.18 11.89 5.41
CA PHE A 439 -23.32 12.80 5.43
C PHE A 439 -24.20 12.63 4.19
N LEU A 440 -23.62 12.38 3.01
CA LEU A 440 -24.38 12.04 1.80
C LEU A 440 -25.21 10.76 2.02
N LEU A 441 -24.65 9.71 2.61
CA LEU A 441 -25.38 8.50 2.98
C LEU A 441 -26.47 8.78 4.01
N ALA A 442 -26.16 9.60 5.02
CA ALA A 442 -27.12 9.96 6.05
C ALA A 442 -28.31 10.74 5.48
N VAL A 443 -28.14 11.57 4.44
CA VAL A 443 -29.20 12.40 3.85
C VAL A 443 -29.95 11.66 2.72
N SER A 444 -29.26 10.90 1.88
CA SER A 444 -29.76 10.40 0.58
C SER A 444 -29.75 8.87 0.43
N SER A 445 -29.84 8.12 1.53
CA SER A 445 -29.64 6.66 1.57
C SER A 445 -30.51 5.81 0.61
N SER A 446 -31.64 6.34 0.12
CA SER A 446 -32.55 5.62 -0.79
C SER A 446 -32.20 5.78 -2.27
N GLN A 447 -31.25 6.65 -2.62
CA GLN A 447 -30.81 6.84 -4.01
C GLN A 447 -29.61 5.96 -4.33
N GLN A 448 -29.75 5.09 -5.32
CA GLN A 448 -28.69 4.20 -5.77
C GLN A 448 -27.41 4.95 -6.17
N THR A 449 -27.57 6.12 -6.80
CA THR A 449 -26.46 6.99 -7.21
C THR A 449 -25.72 7.58 -6.01
N ALA A 450 -26.44 7.97 -4.95
CA ALA A 450 -25.83 8.51 -3.74
C ALA A 450 -25.03 7.42 -2.99
N LEU A 451 -25.56 6.21 -2.91
CA LEU A 451 -24.88 5.07 -2.29
C LEU A 451 -23.58 4.71 -3.04
N GLN A 452 -23.64 4.62 -4.37
CA GLN A 452 -22.47 4.35 -5.20
C GLN A 452 -21.41 5.46 -5.11
N THR A 453 -21.84 6.73 -5.14
CA THR A 453 -20.94 7.89 -5.02
C THR A 453 -20.26 7.92 -3.67
N ALA A 454 -21.00 7.72 -2.59
CA ALA A 454 -20.43 7.66 -1.25
C ALA A 454 -19.46 6.48 -1.08
N THR A 455 -19.83 5.30 -1.62
CA THR A 455 -18.96 4.12 -1.61
C THR A 455 -17.63 4.40 -2.32
N ALA A 456 -17.68 5.07 -3.47
CA ALA A 456 -16.49 5.48 -4.22
C ALA A 456 -15.63 6.47 -3.43
N LEU A 457 -16.21 7.48 -2.80
CA LEU A 457 -15.49 8.46 -1.98
C LEU A 457 -14.82 7.83 -0.75
N ILE A 458 -15.53 6.94 -0.04
CA ILE A 458 -14.99 6.20 1.11
C ILE A 458 -13.85 5.27 0.66
N GLY A 459 -14.03 4.56 -0.46
CA GLY A 459 -12.99 3.73 -1.07
C GLY A 459 -11.74 4.55 -1.38
N LEU A 460 -11.89 5.68 -2.09
CA LEU A 460 -10.79 6.56 -2.46
C LEU A 460 -10.00 7.08 -1.25
N SER A 461 -10.70 7.61 -0.26
CA SER A 461 -10.09 8.13 0.97
C SER A 461 -9.38 7.04 1.77
N SER A 462 -10.08 5.94 2.09
CA SER A 462 -9.52 4.84 2.89
C SER A 462 -8.34 4.17 2.19
N GLY A 463 -8.39 4.01 0.87
CA GLY A 463 -7.27 3.51 0.07
C GLY A 463 -6.05 4.42 0.14
N PHE A 464 -6.25 5.73 -0.03
CA PHE A 464 -5.15 6.70 0.09
C PHE A 464 -4.52 6.63 1.48
N ILE A 465 -5.33 6.65 2.53
CA ILE A 465 -4.87 6.63 3.94
C ILE A 465 -4.06 5.37 4.21
N PHE A 466 -4.52 4.21 3.75
CA PHE A 466 -3.85 2.93 3.95
C PHE A 466 -2.43 2.91 3.35
N ALA A 467 -2.28 3.35 2.10
CA ALA A 467 -0.97 3.39 1.44
C ALA A 467 -0.08 4.53 1.94
N ALA A 468 -0.63 5.74 2.10
CA ALA A 468 0.10 6.90 2.62
C ALA A 468 0.64 6.64 4.03
N ALA A 469 -0.06 5.84 4.84
CA ALA A 469 0.33 5.57 6.20
C ALA A 469 1.67 4.85 6.32
N VAL A 470 1.99 3.92 5.42
CA VAL A 470 3.29 3.22 5.42
C VAL A 470 4.42 4.23 5.16
N SER A 471 4.24 5.10 4.16
CA SER A 471 5.20 6.13 3.79
C SER A 471 5.38 7.18 4.88
N ILE A 472 4.29 7.67 5.47
CA ILE A 472 4.31 8.65 6.57
C ILE A 472 4.98 8.05 7.81
N THR A 473 4.69 6.79 8.13
CA THR A 473 5.36 6.09 9.25
C THR A 473 6.87 6.00 9.00
N SER A 474 7.29 5.68 7.77
CA SER A 474 8.70 5.63 7.37
C SER A 474 9.41 6.98 7.42
N ASP A 475 8.71 8.08 7.14
CA ASP A 475 9.28 9.43 7.18
C ASP A 475 9.36 10.00 8.59
N LEU A 476 8.30 9.81 9.39
CA LEU A 476 8.20 10.39 10.72
C LEU A 476 8.98 9.58 11.76
N PHE A 477 8.98 8.24 11.65
CA PHE A 477 9.43 7.35 12.73
C PHE A 477 10.59 6.42 12.33
N GLY A 478 11.27 6.73 11.22
CA GLY A 478 12.49 6.04 10.78
C GLY A 478 12.22 4.83 9.87
N PRO A 479 13.02 4.63 8.79
CA PRO A 479 12.80 3.56 7.81
C PRO A 479 13.14 2.15 8.31
N ASN A 480 14.05 1.99 9.29
CA ASN A 480 14.44 0.66 9.77
C ASN A 480 13.42 0.10 10.78
N SER A 481 12.79 0.98 11.56
CA SER A 481 11.77 0.61 12.56
C SER A 481 10.35 0.53 12.00
N VAL A 482 10.14 0.74 10.68
CA VAL A 482 8.80 0.74 10.03
C VAL A 482 8.04 -0.55 10.29
N GLY A 483 8.73 -1.70 10.26
CA GLY A 483 8.07 -2.99 10.43
C GLY A 483 7.33 -3.12 11.77
N VAL A 484 7.82 -2.48 12.83
CA VAL A 484 7.16 -2.48 14.14
C VAL A 484 6.24 -1.26 14.27
N ASN A 485 6.76 -0.07 13.97
CA ASN A 485 6.04 1.21 14.15
C ASN A 485 4.74 1.28 13.32
N HIS A 486 4.76 0.76 12.09
CA HIS A 486 3.56 0.72 11.25
C HIS A 486 2.54 -0.29 11.78
N ASN A 487 2.98 -1.45 12.26
CA ASN A 487 2.06 -2.43 12.82
C ASN A 487 1.43 -1.98 14.14
N ILE A 488 2.13 -1.15 14.93
CA ILE A 488 1.53 -0.48 16.10
C ILE A 488 0.47 0.53 15.67
N LEU A 489 0.70 1.30 14.60
CA LEU A 489 -0.35 2.17 14.06
C LEU A 489 -1.58 1.35 13.63
N ILE A 490 -1.35 0.24 12.92
CA ILE A 490 -2.39 -0.62 12.35
C ILE A 490 -3.26 -1.32 13.42
N THR A 491 -2.88 -1.29 14.70
CA THR A 491 -3.78 -1.73 15.79
C THR A 491 -5.07 -0.91 15.87
N ASN A 492 -5.11 0.26 15.23
CA ASN A 492 -6.34 1.01 15.06
C ASN A 492 -7.44 0.21 14.34
N ILE A 493 -7.10 -0.66 13.38
CA ILE A 493 -8.05 -1.46 12.60
C ILE A 493 -8.85 -2.39 13.50
N PRO A 494 -8.25 -3.30 14.29
CA PRO A 494 -9.01 -4.18 15.17
C PRO A 494 -9.79 -3.44 16.24
N ILE A 495 -9.22 -2.38 16.83
CA ILE A 495 -9.93 -1.56 17.82
C ILE A 495 -11.17 -0.92 17.19
N GLY A 496 -11.05 -0.40 15.96
CA GLY A 496 -12.16 0.24 15.26
C GLY A 496 -13.17 -0.77 14.73
N SER A 497 -12.73 -1.92 14.25
CA SER A 497 -13.61 -3.03 13.81
C SER A 497 -14.47 -3.55 14.97
N LEU A 498 -13.88 -3.68 16.17
CA LEU A 498 -14.63 -3.98 17.39
C LEU A 498 -15.61 -2.86 17.76
N LEU A 499 -15.11 -1.62 17.92
CA LEU A 499 -15.92 -0.51 18.42
C LEU A 499 -17.02 -0.09 17.43
N TYR A 500 -16.62 0.26 16.21
CA TYR A 500 -17.53 0.76 15.17
C TYR A 500 -18.41 -0.35 14.60
N GLY A 501 -17.87 -1.58 14.47
CA GLY A 501 -18.65 -2.73 14.04
C GLY A 501 -19.72 -3.10 15.06
N TYR A 502 -19.41 -3.06 16.36
CA TYR A 502 -20.39 -3.27 17.42
C TYR A 502 -21.49 -2.22 17.41
N ILE A 503 -21.13 -0.93 17.29
CA ILE A 503 -22.12 0.17 17.21
C ILE A 503 -23.03 -0.01 15.99
N ALA A 504 -22.47 -0.32 14.83
CA ALA A 504 -23.24 -0.55 13.61
C ALA A 504 -24.20 -1.74 13.75
N ALA A 505 -23.73 -2.86 14.30
CA ALA A 505 -24.55 -4.05 14.53
C ALA A 505 -25.67 -3.80 15.54
N SER A 506 -25.38 -3.12 16.65
CA SER A 506 -26.39 -2.80 17.66
C SER A 506 -27.49 -1.89 17.11
N ILE A 507 -27.13 -0.89 16.30
CA ILE A 507 -28.11 -0.02 15.62
C ILE A 507 -28.95 -0.84 14.63
N TYR A 508 -28.32 -1.68 13.81
CA TYR A 508 -29.00 -2.54 12.85
C TYR A 508 -30.05 -3.44 13.52
N GLU A 509 -29.68 -4.13 14.60
CA GLU A 509 -30.59 -5.03 15.33
C GLU A 509 -31.72 -4.27 16.02
N SER A 510 -31.45 -3.09 16.60
CA SER A 510 -32.48 -2.28 17.25
C SER A 510 -33.59 -1.80 16.30
N ASN A 511 -33.33 -1.78 14.99
CA ASN A 511 -34.29 -1.39 13.96
C ASN A 511 -34.85 -2.61 13.20
N ALA A 512 -34.44 -3.82 13.55
CA ALA A 512 -34.92 -5.06 12.94
C ALA A 512 -36.20 -5.53 13.66
N SER A 513 -37.35 -4.98 13.28
CA SER A 513 -38.64 -5.31 13.92
C SER A 513 -39.08 -6.76 13.66
N PRO A 514 -39.51 -7.52 14.68
CA PRO A 514 -39.97 -8.91 14.53
C PRO A 514 -41.34 -9.08 13.86
N GLU A 515 -42.12 -8.00 13.66
CA GLU A 515 -43.53 -8.10 13.22
C GLU A 515 -43.77 -8.05 11.69
N ILE A 516 -42.78 -7.72 10.85
CA ILE A 516 -43.05 -7.38 9.42
C ILE A 516 -42.15 -8.13 8.41
N THR A 517 -41.21 -8.98 8.83
CA THR A 517 -40.27 -9.61 7.86
C THR A 517 -40.59 -11.08 7.58
N PRO A 518 -40.59 -11.50 6.29
CA PRO A 518 -40.75 -12.91 5.95
C PRO A 518 -39.56 -13.68 6.51
N ILE A 519 -39.84 -14.77 7.23
CA ILE A 519 -38.87 -15.74 7.73
C ILE A 519 -38.26 -16.43 6.50
N VAL A 520 -37.32 -15.76 5.84
CA VAL A 520 -36.45 -16.38 4.86
C VAL A 520 -35.20 -16.76 5.63
N SER A 521 -35.21 -17.99 6.17
CA SER A 521 -34.10 -18.66 6.87
C SER A 521 -33.61 -17.96 8.16
N ASP A 522 -34.21 -18.32 9.30
CA ASP A 522 -33.71 -18.23 10.70
C ASP A 522 -32.91 -16.99 11.15
N SER A 523 -32.97 -15.86 10.42
CA SER A 523 -32.27 -14.63 10.78
C SER A 523 -33.10 -13.39 10.49
N ILE A 524 -33.25 -12.55 11.52
CA ILE A 524 -33.95 -11.27 11.44
C ILE A 524 -33.12 -10.34 10.54
N VAL A 525 -33.70 -9.87 9.44
CA VAL A 525 -33.06 -8.94 8.50
C VAL A 525 -33.67 -7.56 8.67
N CYS A 526 -32.86 -6.55 8.98
CA CYS A 526 -33.29 -5.15 9.00
C CYS A 526 -33.36 -4.61 7.56
N ILE A 527 -34.52 -4.07 7.19
CA ILE A 527 -34.77 -3.44 5.89
C ILE A 527 -35.18 -1.99 6.11
N GLY A 528 -34.61 -1.09 5.30
CA GLY A 528 -34.92 0.34 5.34
C GLY A 528 -33.72 1.20 5.71
N ARG A 529 -33.94 2.51 5.67
CA ARG A 529 -32.91 3.54 5.96
C ARG A 529 -32.48 3.54 7.42
N ASP A 530 -33.40 3.25 8.33
CA ASP A 530 -33.17 3.39 9.76
C ASP A 530 -32.12 2.39 10.30
N CYS A 531 -31.91 1.27 9.58
CA CYS A 531 -30.91 0.24 9.90
C CYS A 531 -29.48 0.78 10.01
N TYR A 532 -29.12 1.81 9.24
CA TYR A 532 -27.77 2.40 9.23
C TYR A 532 -27.75 3.93 9.38
N PHE A 533 -28.90 4.60 9.41
CA PHE A 533 -28.96 6.07 9.47
C PHE A 533 -28.14 6.65 10.64
N LYS A 534 -28.39 6.17 11.87
CA LYS A 534 -27.64 6.63 13.07
C LYS A 534 -26.15 6.30 12.97
N THR A 535 -25.81 5.15 12.38
CA THR A 535 -24.43 4.72 12.14
C THR A 535 -23.72 5.71 11.21
N PHE A 536 -24.33 6.08 10.08
CA PHE A 536 -23.74 7.03 9.13
C PHE A 536 -23.56 8.43 9.72
N VAL A 537 -24.53 8.93 10.50
CA VAL A 537 -24.39 10.21 11.21
C VAL A 537 -23.21 10.17 12.19
N PHE A 538 -23.13 9.12 13.00
CA PHE A 538 -22.05 8.95 13.98
C PHE A 538 -20.67 8.85 13.31
N TRP A 539 -20.54 8.02 12.27
CA TRP A 539 -19.32 7.89 11.47
C TRP A 539 -18.95 9.19 10.75
N GLY A 540 -19.93 9.97 10.30
CA GLY A 540 -19.73 11.31 9.75
C GLY A 540 -19.04 12.25 10.73
N PHE A 541 -19.55 12.39 11.95
CA PHE A 541 -18.93 13.22 12.98
C PHE A 541 -17.53 12.74 13.40
N LEU A 542 -17.33 11.43 13.55
CA LEU A 542 -15.99 10.89 13.81
C LEU A 542 -15.02 11.24 12.67
N SER A 543 -15.44 11.14 11.42
CA SER A 543 -14.56 11.48 10.30
C SER A 543 -14.18 12.97 10.23
N ILE A 544 -15.03 13.88 10.73
CA ILE A 544 -14.64 15.29 10.94
C ILE A 544 -13.51 15.38 11.99
N LEU A 545 -13.61 14.65 13.11
CA LEU A 545 -12.53 14.59 14.11
C LEU A 545 -11.22 14.10 13.48
N GLY A 546 -11.29 13.12 12.57
CA GLY A 546 -10.14 12.64 11.81
C GLY A 546 -9.49 13.75 10.95
N VAL A 547 -10.29 14.52 10.22
CA VAL A 547 -9.82 15.67 9.42
C VAL A 547 -9.16 16.72 10.32
N VAL A 548 -9.80 17.10 11.43
CA VAL A 548 -9.26 18.09 12.38
C VAL A 548 -7.92 17.62 12.95
N SER A 549 -7.83 16.37 13.41
CA SER A 549 -6.59 15.78 13.92
C SER A 549 -5.47 15.78 12.87
N SER A 550 -5.81 15.46 11.62
CA SER A 550 -4.85 15.49 10.51
C SER A 550 -4.37 16.90 10.17
N LEU A 551 -5.27 17.91 10.23
CA LEU A 551 -4.89 19.31 10.02
C LEU A 551 -3.95 19.80 11.12
N LEU A 552 -4.21 19.42 12.37
CA LEU A 552 -3.30 19.72 13.48
C LEU A 552 -1.93 19.06 13.28
N LEU A 553 -1.88 17.80 12.85
CA LEU A 553 -0.64 17.12 12.49
C LEU A 553 0.11 17.83 11.37
N TYR A 554 -0.59 18.25 10.31
CA TYR A 554 -0.01 19.03 9.21
C TYR A 554 0.59 20.34 9.72
N ILE A 555 -0.15 21.11 10.52
CA ILE A 555 0.32 22.39 11.06
C ILE A 555 1.57 22.20 11.94
N ARG A 556 1.62 21.15 12.76
CA ARG A 556 2.81 20.87 13.62
C ARG A 556 4.01 20.40 12.82
N THR A 557 3.81 19.62 11.77
CA THR A 557 4.91 19.05 10.98
C THR A 557 5.45 20.03 9.94
N LYS A 558 4.62 20.96 9.43
CA LYS A 558 4.99 21.95 8.40
C LYS A 558 6.28 22.74 8.68
N PRO A 559 6.52 23.31 9.89
CA PRO A 559 7.74 24.06 10.17
C PRO A 559 9.02 23.22 10.11
N VAL A 560 8.90 21.91 10.33
CA VAL A 560 10.04 21.00 10.29
C VAL A 560 10.39 20.64 8.86
N TYR A 561 9.39 20.39 8.01
CA TYR A 561 9.60 20.23 6.57
C TYR A 561 10.20 21.49 5.94
N HIS A 562 9.73 22.68 6.32
CA HIS A 562 10.26 23.94 5.79
C HIS A 562 11.74 24.17 6.18
N ARG A 563 12.13 23.82 7.41
CA ARG A 563 13.54 23.91 7.84
C ARG A 563 14.44 22.93 7.07
N LEU A 564 13.96 21.70 6.84
CA LEU A 564 14.68 20.72 6.02
C LEU A 564 14.89 21.21 4.58
N GLU A 565 13.91 21.89 3.98
CA GLU A 565 14.05 22.51 2.66
C GLU A 565 15.04 23.69 2.67
N GLN A 566 15.04 24.52 3.72
CA GLN A 566 15.97 25.65 3.84
C GLN A 566 17.42 25.20 4.03
N ASP A 567 17.65 24.17 4.85
CA ASP A 567 18.96 23.56 5.04
C ASP A 567 19.50 22.91 3.74
N GLN A 568 18.62 22.48 2.82
CA GLN A 568 19.02 21.98 1.51
C GLN A 568 19.53 23.08 0.60
N VAL A 569 18.85 24.23 0.56
CA VAL A 569 19.23 25.36 -0.29
C VAL A 569 20.57 25.94 0.14
N SER A 570 20.83 26.00 1.45
CA SER A 570 22.12 26.47 1.97
C SER A 570 23.28 25.50 1.66
N LEU A 571 23.05 24.19 1.76
CA LEU A 571 24.06 23.17 1.40
C LEU A 571 24.36 23.13 -0.11
N THR A 572 23.35 23.30 -0.97
CA THR A 572 23.56 23.37 -2.43
C THR A 572 24.20 24.68 -2.87
N SER A 573 23.94 25.79 -2.17
CA SER A 573 24.66 27.05 -2.36
C SER A 573 26.14 26.88 -2.00
N SER A 574 26.42 26.32 -0.83
CA SER A 574 27.80 26.16 -0.35
C SER A 574 28.64 25.21 -1.21
N TYR A 575 28.03 24.22 -1.87
CA TYR A 575 28.72 23.36 -2.84
C TYR A 575 29.04 24.06 -4.18
N LYS A 576 28.21 25.02 -4.61
CA LYS A 576 28.49 25.83 -5.80
C LYS A 576 29.65 26.81 -5.59
N ASP A 577 29.87 27.24 -4.36
CA ASP A 577 30.97 28.14 -4.00
C ASP A 577 32.32 27.40 -3.80
N LEU A 578 32.31 26.06 -3.84
CA LEU A 578 33.49 25.19 -3.65
C LEU A 578 34.05 24.58 -4.94
N ASP A 579 33.49 24.90 -6.11
CA ASP A 579 34.09 24.61 -7.41
C ASP A 579 34.85 25.87 -7.92
N PRO A 580 36.15 26.05 -7.59
CA PRO A 580 36.98 26.96 -8.37
C PRO A 580 37.28 26.31 -9.72
N LEU A 581 36.93 27.04 -10.78
CA LEU A 581 37.30 26.91 -12.20
C LEU A 581 38.46 25.98 -12.55
#